data_AF-A0A9E2Y9Y3-F1
#
_entry.id   AF-A0A9E2Y9Y3-F1
#
_cell.length_a   1.000
_cell.length_b   1.000
_cell.length_c   1.000
_cell.angle_alpha   90.00
_cell.angle_beta   90.00
_cell.angle_gamma   90.00
#
_symmetry.space_group_name_H-M   'P 1'
#
loop_
_entity.id
_entity.type
_entity.pdbx_description
1 polymer ?
#
loop_
_entity_poly.entity_id
_entity_poly.type
_entity_poly.pdbx_seq_one_letter_code
_entity_poly.pdbx_strand_id
1 'polypeptide(L)'
;KGGATSFILELPSYKVPQPFEVGRQVWKNSAQFLTKAGTTILAISILLWALSYYPRLSASQAGAIHERSLAGALQSARDSNVNNSVLSAMVSVNGKYSEEASRKMTRALALEHSDLTEEQKASAAKASDNAVAAAQSEYSLAGRFGHAIEPVIRPLGFDWKMGVGLVSAFAARETFVSSMGITYAVGDTEEGGTADLSKAMQNDHYPDGKSVWTPLVAVSLLAWFVLAMQCMSTFAIVRRETGGWKWPIFMLVYMNALAYGVSLAIYQVGIRI
;
A
#
# COMPACT_ATOMS: atom_id res chain seq x y z
N LYS A 1 -46.06 -17.65 -53.49
CA LYS A 1 -44.77 -16.95 -53.28
C LYS A 1 -45.08 -15.68 -52.49
N GLY A 2 -44.84 -15.70 -51.17
CA GLY A 2 -45.03 -14.52 -50.31
C GLY A 2 -43.86 -13.55 -50.49
N GLY A 3 -44.15 -12.29 -50.77
CA GLY A 3 -43.15 -11.25 -50.97
C GLY A 3 -42.45 -10.88 -49.66
N ALA A 4 -41.14 -10.69 -49.73
CA ALA A 4 -40.32 -10.30 -48.58
C ALA A 4 -40.67 -8.88 -48.12
N THR A 5 -41.09 -8.73 -46.87
CA THR A 5 -41.27 -7.43 -46.22
C THR A 5 -39.91 -6.81 -45.90
N SER A 6 -39.65 -5.63 -46.46
CA SER A 6 -38.45 -4.84 -46.19
C SER A 6 -38.42 -4.43 -44.71
N PHE A 7 -37.49 -5.01 -43.95
CA PHE A 7 -37.26 -4.65 -42.56
C PHE A 7 -36.47 -3.33 -42.55
N ILE A 8 -37.20 -2.22 -42.59
CA ILE A 8 -36.61 -0.88 -42.55
C ILE A 8 -36.24 -0.59 -41.09
N LEU A 9 -34.94 -0.55 -40.81
CA LEU A 9 -34.41 -0.23 -39.48
C LEU A 9 -34.32 1.30 -39.37
N GLU A 10 -35.46 1.95 -39.21
CA GLU A 10 -35.50 3.38 -38.93
C GLU A 10 -35.00 3.64 -37.51
N LEU A 11 -33.85 4.32 -37.41
CA LEU A 11 -33.35 4.79 -36.13
C LEU A 11 -34.35 5.79 -35.55
N PRO A 12 -34.77 5.63 -34.28
CA PRO A 12 -35.71 6.53 -33.65
C PRO A 12 -35.13 7.96 -33.64
N SER A 13 -36.03 8.94 -33.77
CA SER A 13 -35.65 10.36 -33.66
C SER A 13 -34.97 10.63 -32.32
N TYR A 14 -33.68 11.00 -32.36
CA TYR A 14 -32.90 11.32 -31.18
C TYR A 14 -33.40 12.65 -30.60
N LYS A 15 -34.08 12.58 -29.44
CA LYS A 15 -34.53 13.76 -28.71
C LYS A 15 -33.42 14.21 -27.77
N VAL A 16 -32.99 15.46 -27.91
CA VAL A 16 -32.03 16.05 -26.96
C VAL A 16 -32.65 16.07 -25.56
N PRO A 17 -31.92 15.61 -24.53
CA PRO A 17 -32.46 15.52 -23.19
C PRO A 17 -32.66 16.92 -22.60
N GLN A 18 -33.71 17.11 -21.82
CA GLN A 18 -33.92 18.36 -21.08
C GLN A 18 -32.89 18.43 -19.94
N PRO A 19 -31.96 19.41 -19.94
CA PRO A 19 -30.83 19.43 -19.01
C PRO A 19 -31.28 19.50 -17.54
N PHE A 20 -32.42 20.17 -17.28
CA PHE A 20 -32.99 20.26 -15.95
C PHE A 20 -33.50 18.92 -15.41
N GLU A 21 -34.17 18.13 -16.26
CA GLU A 21 -34.70 16.82 -15.86
C GLU A 21 -33.58 15.80 -15.65
N VAL A 22 -32.54 15.84 -16.50
CA VAL A 22 -31.32 15.05 -16.29
C VAL A 22 -30.68 15.44 -14.97
N GLY A 23 -30.50 16.73 -14.70
CA GLY A 23 -29.92 17.23 -13.45
C GLY A 23 -30.72 16.78 -12.21
N ARG A 24 -32.05 16.89 -12.27
CA ARG A 24 -32.94 16.45 -11.19
C ARG A 24 -32.88 14.93 -10.97
N GLN A 25 -32.80 14.15 -12.04
CA GLN A 25 -32.71 12.68 -11.94
C GLN A 25 -31.36 12.24 -11.40
N VAL A 26 -30.26 12.85 -11.86
CA VAL A 26 -28.92 12.64 -11.32
C VAL A 26 -28.89 12.97 -9.84
N TRP A 27 -29.43 14.12 -9.44
CA TRP A 27 -29.51 14.51 -8.02
C TRP A 27 -30.29 13.50 -7.17
N LYS A 28 -31.46 13.06 -7.64
CA LYS A 28 -32.27 12.05 -6.93
C LYS A 28 -31.51 10.73 -6.79
N ASN A 29 -30.86 10.26 -7.84
CA ASN A 29 -30.09 9.02 -7.81
C ASN A 29 -28.88 9.14 -6.86
N SER A 30 -28.15 10.25 -6.91
CA SER A 30 -27.03 10.53 -6.01
C SER A 30 -27.48 10.59 -4.55
N ALA A 31 -28.57 11.31 -4.25
CA ALA A 31 -29.12 11.39 -2.90
C ALA A 31 -29.57 10.02 -2.36
N GLN A 32 -30.19 9.19 -3.22
CA GLN A 32 -30.53 7.81 -2.86
C GLN A 32 -29.30 6.93 -2.62
N PHE A 33 -28.23 7.12 -3.39
CA PHE A 33 -26.98 6.42 -3.17
C PHE A 33 -26.33 6.83 -1.83
N LEU A 34 -26.21 8.13 -1.54
CA LEU A 34 -25.65 8.63 -0.28
C LEU A 34 -26.40 8.12 0.95
N THR A 35 -27.73 8.13 0.91
CA THR A 35 -28.54 7.71 2.06
C THR A 35 -28.59 6.20 2.26
N LYS A 36 -28.55 5.40 1.18
CA LYS A 36 -28.69 3.94 1.27
C LYS A 36 -27.35 3.21 1.32
N ALA A 37 -26.40 3.58 0.46
CA ALA A 37 -25.08 2.96 0.40
C ALA A 37 -24.07 3.68 1.30
N GLY A 38 -24.16 5.02 1.39
CA GLY A 38 -23.23 5.84 2.17
C GLY A 38 -23.18 5.48 3.66
N THR A 39 -24.30 5.17 4.29
CA THR A 39 -24.32 4.72 5.70
C THR A 39 -23.54 3.43 5.91
N THR A 40 -23.62 2.47 4.97
CA THR A 40 -22.85 1.22 5.05
C THR A 40 -21.37 1.48 4.85
N ILE A 41 -21.01 2.30 3.85
CA ILE A 41 -19.61 2.67 3.57
C ILE A 41 -19.01 3.37 4.80
N LEU A 42 -19.70 4.36 5.37
CA LEU A 42 -19.24 5.10 6.54
C LEU A 42 -19.02 4.18 7.75
N ALA A 43 -19.97 3.28 8.02
CA ALA A 43 -19.86 2.33 9.13
C ALA A 43 -18.62 1.43 8.98
N ILE A 44 -18.34 0.95 7.75
CA ILE A 44 -17.18 0.11 7.48
C ILE A 44 -15.89 0.92 7.53
N SER A 45 -15.87 2.16 7.02
CA SER A 45 -14.70 3.04 7.13
C SER A 45 -14.35 3.36 8.59
N ILE A 46 -15.35 3.62 9.45
CA ILE A 46 -15.13 3.83 10.89
C ILE A 46 -14.59 2.56 11.54
N LEU A 47 -15.13 1.40 11.17
CA LEU A 47 -14.67 0.11 11.68
C LEU A 47 -13.23 -0.17 11.25
N LEU A 48 -12.90 -0.01 9.96
CA LEU A 48 -11.54 -0.20 9.45
C LEU A 48 -10.55 0.77 10.09
N TRP A 49 -10.95 2.02 10.29
CA TRP A 49 -10.15 3.00 11.04
C TRP A 49 -9.91 2.53 12.48
N ALA A 50 -10.95 2.07 13.17
CA ALA A 50 -10.83 1.56 14.54
C ALA A 50 -9.91 0.34 14.62
N LEU A 51 -10.00 -0.60 13.67
CA LEU A 51 -9.10 -1.76 13.60
C LEU A 51 -7.66 -1.37 13.25
N SER A 52 -7.48 -0.35 12.40
CA SER A 52 -6.16 0.16 12.06
C SER A 52 -5.52 0.95 13.21
N TYR A 53 -6.33 1.57 14.06
CA TYR A 53 -5.86 2.44 15.13
C TYR A 53 -5.67 1.69 16.47
N TYR A 54 -6.50 0.68 16.75
CA TYR A 54 -6.47 -0.07 17.99
C TYR A 54 -6.00 -1.52 17.80
N PRO A 55 -5.28 -2.11 18.76
CA PRO A 55 -4.74 -1.52 19.99
C PRO A 55 -3.51 -0.64 19.74
N ARG A 56 -3.22 0.28 20.68
CA ARG A 56 -2.01 1.10 20.68
C ARG A 56 -0.89 0.48 21.50
N LEU A 57 0.36 0.68 21.06
CA LEU A 57 1.52 0.39 21.89
C LEU A 57 1.49 1.27 23.14
N SER A 58 1.98 0.73 24.26
CA SER A 58 2.16 1.55 25.47
C SER A 58 3.20 2.63 25.21
N ALA A 59 3.09 3.77 25.89
CA ALA A 59 4.08 4.85 25.78
C ALA A 59 5.52 4.37 26.06
N SER A 60 5.68 3.40 26.97
CA SER A 60 6.98 2.78 27.25
C SER A 60 7.53 1.96 26.08
N GLN A 61 6.69 1.17 25.40
CA GLN A 61 7.11 0.36 24.24
C GLN A 61 7.42 1.25 23.05
N ALA A 62 6.57 2.25 22.79
CA ALA A 62 6.80 3.23 21.73
C ALA A 62 8.11 4.02 21.97
N GLY A 63 8.36 4.45 23.21
CA GLY A 63 9.60 5.12 23.59
C GLY A 63 10.84 4.25 23.42
N ALA A 64 10.77 2.97 23.80
CA ALA A 64 11.88 2.02 23.63
C ALA A 64 12.21 1.76 22.16
N ILE A 65 11.17 1.67 21.30
CA ILE A 65 11.35 1.54 19.85
C ILE A 65 11.99 2.81 19.30
N HIS A 66 11.44 3.99 19.64
CA HIS A 66 11.95 5.29 19.23
C HIS A 66 13.43 5.46 19.57
N GLU A 67 13.83 5.16 20.80
CA GLU A 67 15.23 5.29 21.22
C GLU A 67 16.15 4.35 20.42
N ARG A 68 15.72 3.10 20.20
CA ARG A 68 16.48 2.12 19.42
C ARG A 68 16.58 2.50 17.94
N SER A 69 15.50 2.96 17.32
CA SER A 69 15.49 3.39 15.93
C SER A 69 16.30 4.66 15.72
N LEU A 70 16.19 5.63 16.64
CA LEU A 70 16.97 6.85 16.59
C LEU A 70 18.47 6.54 16.72
N ALA A 71 18.87 5.72 17.69
CA ALA A 71 20.26 5.32 17.86
C ALA A 71 20.81 4.61 16.60
N GLY A 72 20.05 3.68 16.01
CA GLY A 72 20.43 3.00 14.77
C GLY A 72 20.52 3.94 13.56
N ALA A 73 19.58 4.89 13.43
CA ALA A 73 19.57 5.87 12.34
C ALA A 73 20.74 6.86 12.45
N LEU A 74 21.03 7.36 13.65
CA LEU A 74 22.18 8.22 13.91
C LEU A 74 23.50 7.50 13.65
N GLN A 75 23.62 6.23 14.04
CA GLN A 75 24.81 5.43 13.74
C GLN A 75 24.97 5.20 12.24
N SER A 76 23.89 4.87 11.52
CA SER A 76 23.91 4.69 10.06
C SER A 76 24.31 5.98 9.33
N ALA A 77 23.85 7.15 9.83
CA ALA A 77 24.23 8.45 9.32
C ALA A 77 25.71 8.76 9.57
N ARG A 78 26.23 8.43 10.77
CA ARG A 78 27.65 8.55 11.11
C ARG A 78 28.52 7.67 10.21
N ASP A 79 28.16 6.40 10.06
CA ASP A 79 28.90 5.43 9.25
C ASP A 79 28.92 5.85 7.76
N SER A 80 27.82 6.41 7.26
CA SER A 80 27.75 6.96 5.90
C SER A 80 28.67 8.17 5.71
N ASN A 81 28.76 9.06 6.71
CA ASN A 81 29.66 10.21 6.67
C ASN A 81 31.14 9.77 6.68
N VAL A 82 31.47 8.78 7.50
CA VAL A 82 32.80 8.14 7.52
C VAL A 82 33.10 7.53 6.16
N ASN A 83 32.22 6.69 5.61
CA ASN A 83 32.43 6.02 4.33
C ASN A 83 32.62 7.02 3.17
N ASN A 84 31.84 8.09 3.09
CA ASN A 84 32.00 9.13 2.06
C ASN A 84 33.31 9.91 2.23
N SER A 85 33.72 10.19 3.47
CA SER A 85 35.00 10.85 3.75
C SER A 85 36.22 9.96 3.42
N VAL A 86 36.12 8.65 3.70
CA VAL A 86 37.14 7.66 3.35
C VAL A 86 37.20 7.47 1.83
N LEU A 87 36.05 7.39 1.15
CA LEU A 87 35.99 7.24 -0.30
C LEU A 87 36.60 8.46 -1.02
N SER A 88 36.25 9.69 -0.60
CA SER A 88 36.85 10.91 -1.15
C SER A 88 38.35 11.01 -0.84
N ALA A 89 38.78 10.56 0.34
CA ALA A 89 40.20 10.42 0.67
C ALA A 89 40.89 9.40 -0.25
N MET A 90 40.33 8.21 -0.45
CA MET A 90 40.86 7.14 -1.31
C MET A 90 40.96 7.56 -2.77
N VAL A 91 39.92 8.22 -3.32
CA VAL A 91 39.94 8.76 -4.69
C VAL A 91 41.05 9.79 -4.87
N SER A 92 41.35 10.59 -3.85
CA SER A 92 42.44 11.56 -3.88
C SER A 92 43.84 10.96 -3.70
N VAL A 93 43.97 9.67 -3.36
CA VAL A 93 45.24 8.99 -3.05
C VAL A 93 45.89 8.35 -4.28
N ASN A 94 45.28 8.41 -5.46
CA ASN A 94 45.80 7.79 -6.70
C ASN A 94 47.04 8.49 -7.33
N GLY A 95 47.99 8.98 -6.52
CA GLY A 95 49.19 9.65 -7.06
C GLY A 95 50.41 9.86 -6.17
N LYS A 96 50.33 9.87 -4.82
CA LYS A 96 51.52 10.07 -3.95
C LYS A 96 51.39 9.32 -2.62
N TYR A 97 52.39 8.51 -2.28
CA TYR A 97 52.34 7.51 -1.21
C TYR A 97 52.68 8.07 0.19
N SER A 98 51.91 7.55 1.16
CA SER A 98 52.22 7.30 2.58
C SER A 98 51.83 8.31 3.67
N GLU A 99 52.32 9.55 3.73
CA GLU A 99 51.99 10.44 4.87
C GLU A 99 50.61 11.12 4.79
N GLU A 100 50.18 11.44 3.57
CA GLU A 100 48.92 12.17 3.34
C GLU A 100 47.69 11.25 3.50
N ALA A 101 47.86 9.96 3.21
CA ALA A 101 46.85 8.93 3.45
C ALA A 101 46.63 8.71 4.96
N SER A 102 47.70 8.65 5.76
CA SER A 102 47.60 8.55 7.22
C SER A 102 46.92 9.78 7.83
N ARG A 103 47.27 11.01 7.40
CA ARG A 103 46.58 12.24 7.87
C ARG A 103 45.10 12.29 7.47
N LYS A 104 44.74 11.81 6.28
CA LYS A 104 43.34 11.75 5.83
C LYS A 104 42.56 10.66 6.55
N MET A 105 43.18 9.53 6.88
CA MET A 105 42.59 8.49 7.70
C MET A 105 42.42 8.93 9.16
N THR A 106 43.38 9.68 9.73
CA THR A 106 43.22 10.34 11.03
C THR A 106 42.12 11.40 11.01
N ARG A 107 41.93 12.12 9.90
CA ARG A 107 40.78 13.03 9.71
C ARG A 107 39.46 12.29 9.58
N ALA A 108 39.42 11.15 8.90
CA ALA A 108 38.22 10.30 8.83
C ALA A 108 37.82 9.78 10.22
N LEU A 109 38.80 9.37 11.03
CA LEU A 109 38.62 9.00 12.45
C LEU A 109 38.20 10.20 13.33
N ALA A 110 38.72 11.40 13.06
CA ALA A 110 38.29 12.63 13.73
C ALA A 110 36.87 13.06 13.33
N LEU A 111 36.42 12.74 12.11
CA LEU A 111 35.06 12.98 11.63
C LEU A 111 34.05 11.94 12.15
N GLU A 112 34.50 10.77 12.60
CA GLU A 112 33.65 9.83 13.36
C GLU A 112 33.10 10.49 14.64
N HIS A 113 33.84 11.46 15.19
CA HIS A 113 33.45 12.30 16.33
C HIS A 113 32.85 13.66 15.91
N SER A 114 32.70 13.95 14.62
CA SER A 114 32.06 15.19 14.19
C SER A 114 30.56 15.14 14.48
N ASP A 115 30.06 16.23 15.05
CA ASP A 115 28.63 16.39 15.29
C ASP A 115 27.87 16.28 13.97
N LEU A 116 26.86 15.40 13.94
CA LEU A 116 25.95 15.26 12.81
C LEU A 116 25.32 16.62 12.51
N THR A 117 25.10 16.91 11.22
CA THR A 117 24.41 18.14 10.84
C THR A 117 22.98 18.12 11.39
N GLU A 118 22.40 19.30 11.64
CA GLU A 118 21.01 19.40 12.10
C GLU A 118 20.03 18.74 11.10
N GLU A 119 20.35 18.76 9.80
CA GLU A 119 19.59 18.05 8.76
C GLU A 119 19.67 16.52 8.93
N GLN A 120 20.85 15.96 9.22
CA GLN A 120 21.02 14.54 9.47
C GLN A 120 20.30 14.10 10.75
N LYS A 121 20.38 14.90 11.82
CA LYS A 121 19.64 14.65 13.07
C LYS A 121 18.13 14.69 12.84
N ALA A 122 17.64 15.68 12.07
CA ALA A 122 16.23 15.77 11.70
C ALA A 122 15.78 14.57 10.85
N SER A 123 16.60 14.11 9.90
CA SER A 123 16.31 12.91 9.11
C SER A 123 16.27 11.63 9.95
N ALA A 124 17.17 11.51 10.94
CA ALA A 124 17.21 10.39 11.87
C ALA A 124 16.02 10.39 12.84
N ALA A 125 15.60 11.57 13.30
CA ALA A 125 14.37 11.73 14.08
C ALA A 125 13.13 11.32 13.27
N LYS A 126 13.01 11.79 12.01
CA LYS A 126 11.92 11.39 11.10
C LYS A 126 11.91 9.88 10.84
N ALA A 127 13.07 9.27 10.64
CA ALA A 127 13.19 7.82 10.47
C ALA A 127 12.75 7.05 11.73
N SER A 128 13.05 7.59 12.91
CA SER A 128 12.62 7.03 14.19
C SER A 128 11.10 7.10 14.38
N ASP A 129 10.50 8.26 14.09
CA ASP A 129 9.04 8.45 14.15
C ASP A 129 8.31 7.51 13.20
N ASN A 130 8.82 7.36 11.96
CA ASN A 130 8.28 6.41 11.00
C ASN A 130 8.40 4.95 11.49
N ALA A 131 9.50 4.58 12.14
CA ALA A 131 9.67 3.24 12.69
C ALA A 131 8.66 2.94 13.81
N VAL A 132 8.38 3.91 14.68
CA VAL A 132 7.34 3.78 15.71
C VAL A 132 5.95 3.67 15.08
N ALA A 133 5.66 4.48 14.06
CA ALA A 133 4.39 4.42 13.35
C ALA A 133 4.21 3.10 12.55
N ALA A 134 5.28 2.54 12.00
CA ALA A 134 5.26 1.24 11.33
C ALA A 134 4.97 0.11 12.35
N ALA A 135 5.67 0.12 13.48
CA ALA A 135 5.43 -0.83 14.57
C ALA A 135 4.00 -0.70 15.14
N GLN A 136 3.46 0.52 15.20
CA GLN A 136 2.07 0.76 15.59
C GLN A 136 1.07 0.19 14.60
N SER A 137 1.36 0.30 13.31
CA SER A 137 0.51 -0.25 12.25
C SER A 137 0.51 -1.79 12.28
N GLU A 138 1.66 -2.41 12.54
CA GLU A 138 1.79 -3.87 12.71
C GLU A 138 1.08 -4.38 13.97
N TYR A 139 1.20 -3.65 15.09
CA TYR A 139 0.57 -4.03 16.37
C TYR A 139 -0.97 -3.88 16.37
N SER A 140 -1.51 -3.06 15.46
CA SER A 140 -2.95 -2.84 15.32
C SER A 140 -3.72 -4.14 15.01
N LEU A 141 -5.03 -4.14 15.24
CA LEU A 141 -5.89 -5.28 14.86
C LEU A 141 -5.85 -5.53 13.36
N ALA A 142 -5.73 -4.48 12.54
CA ALA A 142 -5.57 -4.60 11.10
C ALA A 142 -4.25 -5.32 10.76
N GLY A 143 -3.13 -4.97 11.39
CA GLY A 143 -1.84 -5.66 11.21
C GLY A 143 -1.89 -7.13 11.62
N ARG A 144 -2.51 -7.42 12.78
CA ARG A 144 -2.77 -8.79 13.24
C ARG A 144 -3.64 -9.59 12.28
N PHE A 145 -4.67 -8.98 11.71
CA PHE A 145 -5.50 -9.60 10.68
C PHE A 145 -4.69 -9.87 9.41
N GLY A 146 -3.81 -8.93 9.01
CA GLY A 146 -2.85 -9.11 7.92
C GLY A 146 -1.98 -10.36 8.11
N HIS A 147 -1.41 -10.54 9.30
CA HIS A 147 -0.63 -11.73 9.62
C HIS A 147 -1.49 -13.01 9.71
N ALA A 148 -2.76 -12.90 10.11
CA ALA A 148 -3.66 -14.04 10.15
C ALA A 148 -4.02 -14.54 8.74
N ILE A 149 -4.13 -13.64 7.76
CA ILE A 149 -4.39 -14.00 6.36
C ILE A 149 -3.11 -14.34 5.58
N GLU A 150 -1.95 -13.87 6.05
CA GLU A 150 -0.63 -14.07 5.42
C GLU A 150 -0.38 -15.52 4.95
N PRO A 151 -0.63 -16.59 5.73
CA PRO A 151 -0.33 -17.96 5.30
C PRO A 151 -1.11 -18.38 4.04
N VAL A 152 -2.30 -17.81 3.83
CA VAL A 152 -3.15 -18.11 2.69
C VAL A 152 -2.71 -17.32 1.46
N ILE A 153 -2.23 -16.10 1.64
CA ILE A 153 -1.85 -15.19 0.53
C ILE A 153 -0.36 -15.27 0.18
N ARG A 154 0.50 -15.76 1.07
CA ARG A 154 1.94 -15.93 0.85
C ARG A 154 2.29 -16.81 -0.37
N PRO A 155 1.54 -17.89 -0.68
CA PRO A 155 1.76 -18.66 -1.92
C PRO A 155 1.58 -17.86 -3.22
N LEU A 156 0.93 -16.69 -3.16
CA LEU A 156 0.71 -15.79 -4.29
C LEU A 156 1.82 -14.73 -4.42
N GLY A 157 2.78 -14.74 -3.50
CA GLY A 157 3.82 -13.71 -3.38
C GLY A 157 3.36 -12.47 -2.62
N PHE A 158 2.26 -12.54 -1.88
CA PHE A 158 1.74 -11.41 -1.12
C PHE A 158 2.22 -11.46 0.33
N ASP A 159 2.52 -10.30 0.89
CA ASP A 159 2.87 -10.14 2.30
C ASP A 159 1.65 -9.72 3.14
N TRP A 160 1.77 -9.80 4.47
CA TRP A 160 0.73 -9.38 5.40
C TRP A 160 0.28 -7.93 5.16
N LYS A 161 1.22 -7.04 4.79
CA LYS A 161 0.93 -5.64 4.42
C LYS A 161 -0.04 -5.59 3.25
N MET A 162 0.24 -6.33 2.17
CA MET A 162 -0.67 -6.44 1.02
C MET A 162 -2.02 -7.03 1.46
N GLY A 163 -2.02 -7.97 2.40
CA GLY A 163 -3.23 -8.50 3.05
C GLY A 163 -4.09 -7.41 3.69
N VAL A 164 -3.50 -6.50 4.46
CA VAL A 164 -4.20 -5.34 5.04
C VAL A 164 -4.79 -4.46 3.93
N GLY A 165 -4.00 -4.19 2.88
CA GLY A 165 -4.45 -3.42 1.72
C GLY A 165 -5.60 -4.09 0.96
N LEU A 166 -5.52 -5.40 0.74
CA LEU A 166 -6.55 -6.22 0.07
C LEU A 166 -7.88 -6.18 0.83
N VAL A 167 -7.83 -6.19 2.17
CA VAL A 167 -9.01 -6.05 3.04
C VAL A 167 -9.57 -4.63 2.96
N SER A 168 -8.72 -3.61 3.04
CA SER A 168 -9.13 -2.22 2.88
C SER A 168 -9.80 -1.99 1.52
N ALA A 169 -9.28 -2.61 0.46
CA ALA A 169 -9.80 -2.48 -0.89
C ALA A 169 -11.22 -3.06 -1.09
N PHE A 170 -11.72 -3.89 -0.17
CA PHE A 170 -13.13 -4.30 -0.18
C PHE A 170 -14.06 -3.12 0.09
N ALA A 171 -13.64 -2.12 0.89
CA ALA A 171 -14.46 -0.93 1.12
C ALA A 171 -14.51 -0.05 -0.13
N ALA A 172 -13.34 0.22 -0.72
CA ALA A 172 -13.23 0.88 -2.01
C ALA A 172 -11.89 0.53 -2.67
N ARG A 173 -11.86 0.24 -3.98
CA ARG A 173 -10.65 -0.27 -4.65
C ARG A 173 -9.48 0.71 -4.58
N GLU A 174 -9.78 2.00 -4.57
CA GLU A 174 -8.85 3.10 -4.46
C GLU A 174 -8.17 3.23 -3.07
N THR A 175 -8.73 2.63 -2.01
CA THR A 175 -8.14 2.73 -0.66
C THR A 175 -6.91 1.83 -0.48
N PHE A 176 -6.59 0.96 -1.44
CA PHE A 176 -5.43 0.08 -1.37
C PHE A 176 -4.12 0.87 -1.18
N VAL A 177 -3.87 1.87 -2.03
CA VAL A 177 -2.63 2.67 -1.99
C VAL A 177 -2.57 3.52 -0.72
N SER A 178 -3.71 4.08 -0.30
CA SER A 178 -3.80 4.82 0.96
C SER A 178 -3.51 3.92 2.17
N SER A 179 -4.05 2.71 2.19
CA SER A 179 -3.76 1.70 3.23
C SER A 179 -2.29 1.32 3.25
N MET A 180 -1.63 1.25 2.09
CA MET A 180 -0.20 1.00 2.01
C MET A 180 0.62 2.18 2.55
N GLY A 181 0.25 3.42 2.24
CA GLY A 181 0.87 4.61 2.85
C GLY A 181 0.86 4.54 4.38
N ILE A 182 -0.29 4.20 4.97
CA ILE A 182 -0.46 4.04 6.42
C ILE A 182 0.40 2.88 6.94
N THR A 183 0.33 1.71 6.29
CA THR A 183 1.02 0.49 6.75
C THR A 183 2.55 0.62 6.70
N TYR A 184 3.07 1.30 5.69
CA TYR A 184 4.50 1.61 5.59
C TYR A 184 4.92 2.82 6.44
N ALA A 185 3.98 3.44 7.16
CA ALA A 185 4.20 4.63 7.96
C ALA A 185 4.94 5.73 7.20
N VAL A 186 4.61 5.86 5.91
CA VAL A 186 5.08 6.96 5.09
C VAL A 186 4.24 8.15 5.51
N GLY A 187 4.74 8.90 6.49
CA GLY A 187 4.01 9.98 7.14
C GLY A 187 3.45 10.99 6.16
N ASP A 188 2.28 11.54 6.50
CA ASP A 188 1.62 12.64 5.80
C ASP A 188 2.37 13.95 6.07
N THR A 189 3.64 14.03 5.62
CA THR A 189 4.33 15.31 5.53
C THR A 189 3.87 16.02 4.27
N GLU A 190 3.79 17.35 4.25
CA GLU A 190 3.29 18.16 3.12
C GLU A 190 4.05 17.92 1.78
N GLU A 191 5.15 17.17 1.80
CA GLU A 191 5.94 16.68 0.64
C GLU A 191 5.81 15.15 0.36
N GLY A 192 5.08 14.42 1.20
CA GLY A 192 4.94 12.95 1.23
C GLY A 192 3.99 12.42 0.15
N GLY A 193 4.38 12.56 -1.11
CA GLY A 193 3.65 11.99 -2.25
C GLY A 193 3.87 10.47 -2.42
N THR A 194 3.29 9.93 -3.49
CA THR A 194 3.48 8.54 -3.95
C THR A 194 4.95 8.14 -4.14
N ALA A 195 5.87 9.11 -4.26
CA ALA A 195 7.30 8.90 -4.39
C ALA A 195 7.95 8.30 -3.12
N ASP A 196 7.52 8.70 -1.93
CA ASP A 196 8.08 8.17 -0.68
C ASP A 196 7.57 6.76 -0.39
N LEU A 197 6.30 6.49 -0.72
CA LEU A 197 5.74 5.13 -0.66
C LEU A 197 6.43 4.19 -1.64
N SER A 198 6.69 4.65 -2.86
CA SER A 198 7.42 3.86 -3.87
C SER A 198 8.82 3.47 -3.37
N LYS A 199 9.55 4.39 -2.74
CA LYS A 199 10.86 4.09 -2.13
C LYS A 199 10.74 3.10 -0.97
N ALA A 200 9.75 3.28 -0.09
CA ALA A 200 9.51 2.36 1.02
C ALA A 200 9.19 0.94 0.54
N MET A 201 8.39 0.81 -0.53
CA MET A 201 8.07 -0.47 -1.16
C MET A 201 9.29 -1.10 -1.84
N GLN A 202 10.13 -0.31 -2.53
CA GLN A 202 11.34 -0.82 -3.19
C GLN A 202 12.37 -1.37 -2.19
N ASN A 203 12.45 -0.75 -1.01
CA ASN A 203 13.37 -1.15 0.06
C ASN A 203 12.80 -2.25 0.96
N ASP A 204 11.58 -2.74 0.71
CA ASP A 204 10.96 -3.76 1.54
C ASP A 204 11.43 -5.17 1.17
N HIS A 205 11.84 -5.93 2.18
CA HIS A 205 12.38 -7.27 2.02
C HIS A 205 11.71 -8.26 2.97
N TYR A 206 11.46 -9.47 2.48
CA TYR A 206 11.06 -10.59 3.32
C TYR A 206 12.17 -10.92 4.34
N PRO A 207 11.84 -11.65 5.42
CA PRO A 207 12.85 -12.16 6.37
C PRO A 207 13.98 -12.97 5.70
N ASP A 208 13.71 -13.54 4.52
CA ASP A 208 14.66 -14.30 3.71
C ASP A 208 15.57 -13.41 2.82
N GLY A 209 15.47 -12.08 2.92
CA GLY A 209 16.26 -11.09 2.16
C GLY A 209 15.76 -10.79 0.74
N LYS A 210 14.79 -11.55 0.22
CA LYS A 210 14.17 -11.30 -1.09
C LYS A 210 13.31 -10.04 -1.06
N SER A 211 13.35 -9.22 -2.10
CA SER A 211 12.47 -8.05 -2.21
C SER A 211 11.01 -8.47 -2.26
N VAL A 212 10.16 -7.80 -1.48
CA VAL A 212 8.72 -8.05 -1.42
C VAL A 212 8.06 -7.65 -2.74
N TRP A 213 8.46 -6.52 -3.30
CA TRP A 213 7.89 -5.97 -4.52
C TRP A 213 8.74 -6.34 -5.73
N THR A 214 8.38 -7.46 -6.36
CA THR A 214 8.93 -7.83 -7.67
C THR A 214 7.91 -7.56 -8.78
N PRO A 215 8.35 -7.38 -10.04
CA PRO A 215 7.42 -7.29 -11.18
C PRO A 215 6.45 -8.48 -11.25
N LEU A 216 6.89 -9.67 -10.82
CA LEU A 216 6.04 -10.86 -10.77
C LEU A 216 4.92 -10.73 -9.74
N VAL A 217 5.22 -10.20 -8.55
CA VAL A 217 4.21 -9.88 -7.54
C VAL A 217 3.22 -8.85 -8.08
N ALA A 218 3.71 -7.82 -8.78
CA ALA A 218 2.86 -6.78 -9.35
C ALA A 218 1.87 -7.35 -10.40
N VAL A 219 2.31 -8.25 -11.28
CA VAL A 219 1.43 -8.92 -12.25
C VAL A 219 0.43 -9.84 -11.56
N SER A 220 0.86 -10.59 -10.54
CA SER A 220 -0.03 -11.43 -9.71
C SER A 220 -1.10 -10.58 -9.01
N LEU A 221 -0.72 -9.44 -8.44
CA LEU A 221 -1.62 -8.49 -7.77
C LEU A 221 -2.57 -7.81 -8.76
N LEU A 222 -2.09 -7.47 -9.96
CA LEU A 222 -2.94 -6.92 -11.02
C LEU A 222 -4.01 -7.93 -11.43
N ALA A 223 -3.63 -9.19 -11.64
CA ALA A 223 -4.57 -10.26 -11.97
C ALA A 223 -5.63 -10.46 -10.87
N TRP A 224 -5.21 -10.37 -9.59
CA TRP A 224 -6.13 -10.40 -8.46
C TRP A 224 -7.17 -9.29 -8.58
N PHE A 225 -6.74 -8.04 -8.75
CA PHE A 225 -7.65 -6.89 -8.83
C PHE A 225 -8.51 -6.83 -10.09
N VAL A 226 -8.10 -7.50 -11.17
CA VAL A 226 -8.92 -7.63 -12.39
C VAL A 226 -10.07 -8.62 -12.18
N LEU A 227 -9.87 -9.68 -11.40
CA LEU A 227 -10.83 -10.77 -11.23
C LEU A 227 -11.63 -10.69 -9.92
N ALA A 228 -11.04 -10.14 -8.87
CA ALA A 228 -11.66 -10.08 -7.54
C ALA A 228 -12.82 -9.07 -7.55
N MET A 229 -14.03 -9.57 -7.32
CA MET A 229 -15.22 -8.76 -7.15
C MET A 229 -15.27 -8.19 -5.73
N GLN A 230 -14.69 -7.01 -5.54
CA GLN A 230 -14.60 -6.30 -4.26
C GLN A 230 -15.54 -5.09 -4.13
N CYS A 231 -16.44 -4.90 -5.10
CA CYS A 231 -17.31 -3.73 -5.15
C CYS A 231 -18.54 -3.89 -4.22
N MET A 232 -18.55 -3.27 -3.03
CA MET A 232 -19.70 -3.34 -2.11
C MET A 232 -21.03 -2.87 -2.70
N SER A 233 -20.99 -1.92 -3.65
CA SER A 233 -22.19 -1.45 -4.36
C SER A 233 -22.86 -2.59 -5.13
N THR A 234 -22.08 -3.46 -5.76
CA THR A 234 -22.59 -4.65 -6.45
C THR A 234 -23.26 -5.61 -5.47
N PHE A 235 -22.67 -5.81 -4.29
CA PHE A 235 -23.27 -6.64 -3.23
C PHE A 235 -24.62 -6.10 -2.77
N ALA A 236 -24.69 -4.79 -2.53
CA ALA A 236 -25.90 -4.13 -2.08
C ALA A 236 -27.04 -4.27 -3.10
N ILE A 237 -26.74 -4.10 -4.39
CA ILE A 237 -27.72 -4.24 -5.47
C ILE A 237 -28.13 -5.70 -5.65
N VAL A 238 -27.19 -6.64 -5.77
CA VAL A 238 -27.51 -8.07 -5.95
C VAL A 238 -28.33 -8.58 -4.76
N ARG A 239 -28.01 -8.16 -3.53
CA ARG A 239 -28.82 -8.49 -2.36
C ARG A 239 -30.25 -7.97 -2.49
N ARG A 240 -30.41 -6.74 -2.97
CA ARG A 240 -31.72 -6.09 -3.13
C ARG A 240 -32.57 -6.77 -4.20
N GLU A 241 -31.97 -7.17 -5.31
CA GLU A 241 -32.67 -7.80 -6.44
C GLU A 241 -32.95 -9.29 -6.21
N THR A 242 -32.04 -10.01 -5.55
CA THR A 242 -32.20 -11.45 -5.28
C THR A 242 -32.96 -11.76 -3.99
N GLY A 243 -33.28 -10.74 -3.19
CA GLY A 243 -34.02 -10.89 -1.94
C GLY A 243 -33.28 -11.65 -0.84
N GLY A 244 -31.96 -11.90 -0.98
CA GLY A 244 -31.20 -12.69 0.00
C GLY A 244 -29.68 -12.56 -0.12
N TRP A 245 -28.96 -13.12 0.87
CA TRP A 245 -27.48 -13.10 0.94
C TRP A 245 -26.79 -14.27 0.23
N LYS A 246 -27.54 -15.32 -0.11
CA LYS A 246 -26.98 -16.55 -0.71
C LYS A 246 -26.24 -16.25 -2.00
N TRP A 247 -26.88 -15.49 -2.90
CA TRP A 247 -26.31 -15.15 -4.21
C TRP A 247 -25.14 -14.17 -4.14
N PRO A 248 -25.21 -13.05 -3.38
CA PRO A 248 -24.06 -12.19 -3.17
C PRO A 248 -22.84 -12.92 -2.62
N ILE A 249 -23.01 -13.74 -1.56
CA ILE A 249 -21.90 -14.46 -0.94
C ILE A 249 -21.32 -15.51 -1.89
N PHE A 250 -22.17 -16.26 -2.60
CA PHE A 250 -21.71 -17.21 -3.60
C PHE A 250 -20.87 -16.53 -4.69
N MET A 251 -21.35 -15.39 -5.20
CA MET A 251 -20.64 -14.58 -6.19
C MET A 251 -19.30 -14.06 -5.65
N LEU A 252 -19.26 -13.59 -4.39
CA LEU A 252 -18.02 -13.15 -3.71
C LEU A 252 -16.98 -14.26 -3.74
N VAL A 253 -17.38 -15.42 -3.20
CA VAL A 253 -16.49 -16.55 -2.95
C VAL A 253 -16.02 -17.12 -4.26
N TYR A 254 -16.91 -17.29 -5.25
CA TYR A 254 -16.55 -17.78 -6.57
C TYR A 254 -15.52 -16.88 -7.26
N MET A 255 -15.76 -15.56 -7.31
CA MET A 255 -14.88 -14.63 -8.01
C MET A 255 -13.55 -14.43 -7.29
N ASN A 256 -13.54 -14.41 -5.96
CA ASN A 256 -12.30 -14.34 -5.19
C ASN A 256 -11.51 -15.66 -5.27
N ALA A 257 -12.18 -16.82 -5.31
CA ALA A 257 -11.51 -18.11 -5.52
C ALA A 257 -10.89 -18.21 -6.92
N LEU A 258 -11.59 -17.70 -7.95
CA LEU A 258 -11.05 -17.61 -9.30
C LEU A 258 -9.83 -16.68 -9.34
N ALA A 259 -9.93 -15.49 -8.74
CA ALA A 259 -8.81 -14.54 -8.64
C ALA A 259 -7.61 -15.19 -7.93
N TYR A 260 -7.85 -15.87 -6.80
CA TYR A 260 -6.83 -16.61 -6.07
C TYR A 260 -6.14 -17.66 -6.96
N GLY A 261 -6.92 -18.49 -7.66
CA GLY A 261 -6.39 -19.54 -8.52
C GLY A 261 -5.53 -18.99 -9.67
N VAL A 262 -5.97 -17.90 -10.30
CA VAL A 262 -5.22 -17.27 -11.40
C VAL A 262 -3.96 -16.59 -10.90
N SER A 263 -4.02 -15.80 -9.82
CA SER A 263 -2.85 -15.14 -9.23
C SER A 263 -1.83 -16.17 -8.71
N LEU A 264 -2.31 -17.25 -8.08
CA LEU A 264 -1.45 -18.37 -7.68
C LEU A 264 -0.75 -18.99 -8.88
N ALA A 265 -1.48 -19.26 -9.96
CA ALA A 265 -0.90 -19.81 -11.19
C ALA A 265 0.16 -18.88 -11.77
N ILE A 266 -0.11 -17.57 -11.87
CA ILE A 266 0.83 -16.57 -12.39
C ILE A 266 2.12 -16.57 -11.55
N TYR A 267 2.01 -16.50 -10.23
CA TYR A 267 3.18 -16.43 -9.35
C TYR A 267 3.98 -17.73 -9.35
N GLN A 268 3.29 -18.88 -9.25
CA GLN A 268 3.93 -20.21 -9.23
C GLN A 268 4.58 -20.58 -10.56
N VAL A 269 3.96 -20.22 -11.69
CA VAL A 269 4.55 -20.42 -13.02
C VAL A 269 5.69 -19.44 -13.23
N GLY A 270 5.50 -18.16 -12.89
CA GLY A 270 6.54 -17.14 -13.07
C GLY A 270 7.78 -17.34 -12.20
N ILE A 271 7.70 -18.04 -11.06
CA ILE A 271 8.88 -18.45 -10.28
C ILE A 271 9.64 -19.61 -10.93
N ARG A 272 8.95 -20.45 -11.72
CA ARG A 272 9.54 -21.66 -12.34
C ARG A 272 10.17 -21.38 -13.70
N ILE A 273 9.81 -20.28 -14.35
CA ILE A 273 10.38 -19.80 -15.61
C ILE A 273 11.64 -18.99 -15.29
#